data_AF-A0A830E9A7-F1
#
_entry.id   AF-A0A830E9A7-F1
#
_cell.length_a   1.000
_cell.length_b   1.000
_cell.length_c   1.000
_cell.angle_alpha   90.00
_cell.angle_beta   90.00
_cell.angle_gamma   90.00
#
_symmetry.space_group_name_H-M   'P 1'
#
loop_
_entity.id
_entity.type
_entity.pdbx_description
1 polymer ?
#
loop_
_entity_poly.entity_id
_entity_poly.type
_entity_poly.pdbx_seq_one_letter_code
_entity_poly.pdbx_strand_id
1 'polypeptide(L)'
;MSETDPGAEATAEQLETMRPNPAWSADAYEDVVDALSEEGLVFRVWGGDWCGDCRRQLPDFGAALDAADVPDDCVHHHPVEKDDDGSKAGPEVEAYGIERIPTVVVERDGEAVARFVEDEGVPIAVYLADGLSG
;
A
#
# COMPACT_ATOMS: atom_id res chain seq x y z
N MET A 1 -23.58 -6.12 33.81
CA MET A 1 -22.44 -6.56 32.98
C MET A 1 -22.92 -6.36 31.56
N SER A 2 -22.66 -5.17 31.02
CA SER A 2 -23.03 -4.85 29.64
C SER A 2 -21.82 -5.21 28.81
N GLU A 3 -22.01 -6.20 27.93
CA GLU A 3 -21.05 -6.62 26.95
C GLU A 3 -20.87 -5.46 25.96
N THR A 4 -19.74 -4.76 26.07
CA THR A 4 -19.20 -3.99 24.95
C THR A 4 -18.37 -4.98 24.16
N ASP A 5 -18.90 -5.37 23.02
CA ASP A 5 -18.15 -5.92 21.90
C ASP A 5 -17.45 -4.72 21.22
N PRO A 6 -16.11 -4.62 21.20
CA PRO A 6 -15.40 -3.61 20.43
C PRO A 6 -14.93 -4.16 19.07
N GLY A 7 -15.65 -5.14 18.50
CA GLY A 7 -15.24 -5.85 17.28
C GLY A 7 -15.86 -5.34 15.98
N ALA A 8 -16.56 -4.20 16.00
CA ALA A 8 -17.12 -3.59 14.81
C ALA A 8 -16.83 -2.10 14.84
N GLU A 9 -15.99 -1.62 13.91
CA GLU A 9 -16.17 -0.38 13.12
C GLU A 9 -14.81 0.05 12.51
N ALA A 10 -14.37 -0.69 11.48
CA ALA A 10 -13.30 -0.30 10.56
C ALA A 10 -13.50 -0.99 9.18
N THR A 11 -14.74 -1.04 8.69
CA THR A 11 -15.06 -1.65 7.38
C THR A 11 -15.35 -0.59 6.31
N ALA A 12 -14.66 0.56 6.40
CA ALA A 12 -14.68 1.63 5.40
C ALA A 12 -13.27 1.98 4.86
N GLU A 13 -12.24 1.22 5.25
CA GLU A 13 -10.84 1.66 5.11
C GLU A 13 -10.03 0.95 4.01
N GLN A 14 -10.54 -0.14 3.41
CA GLN A 14 -9.80 -0.89 2.38
C GLN A 14 -10.06 -0.37 0.97
N LEU A 15 -8.99 -0.25 0.18
CA LEU A 15 -9.02 0.18 -1.22
C LEU A 15 -9.40 -1.00 -2.15
N GLU A 16 -10.43 -0.86 -2.99
CA GLU A 16 -10.75 -1.89 -3.99
C GLU A 16 -9.59 -2.12 -4.96
N THR A 17 -8.84 -1.06 -5.24
CA THR A 17 -7.64 -1.07 -6.07
C THR A 17 -6.48 -1.87 -5.48
N MET A 18 -6.52 -2.24 -4.20
CA MET A 18 -5.54 -3.14 -3.59
C MET A 18 -5.93 -4.61 -3.65
N ARG A 19 -7.09 -4.95 -4.23
CA ARG A 19 -7.46 -6.35 -4.45
C ARG A 19 -6.41 -7.03 -5.35
N PRO A 20 -5.80 -8.16 -4.91
CA PRO A 20 -4.77 -8.84 -5.68
C PRO A 20 -5.17 -9.17 -7.11
N ASN A 21 -4.31 -8.85 -8.07
CA ASN A 21 -4.45 -9.28 -9.46
C ASN A 21 -4.15 -10.79 -9.59
N PRO A 22 -5.13 -11.64 -9.94
CA PRO A 22 -4.93 -13.10 -10.03
C PRO A 22 -4.06 -13.52 -11.22
N ALA A 23 -3.74 -12.60 -12.15
CA ALA A 23 -2.86 -12.86 -13.27
C ALA A 23 -1.38 -12.53 -12.98
N TRP A 24 -1.09 -11.94 -11.81
CA TRP A 24 0.28 -11.67 -11.37
C TRP A 24 0.98 -12.99 -10.98
N SER A 25 2.28 -13.09 -11.27
CA SER A 25 3.04 -14.35 -11.12
C SER A 25 4.21 -14.16 -10.16
N ALA A 26 4.11 -14.75 -8.96
CA ALA A 26 5.16 -14.69 -7.95
C ALA A 26 6.49 -15.27 -8.43
N ASP A 27 6.46 -16.35 -9.21
CA ASP A 27 7.66 -17.00 -9.76
C ASP A 27 8.52 -16.07 -10.66
N ALA A 28 7.94 -14.98 -11.18
CA ALA A 28 8.69 -14.01 -11.98
C ALA A 28 9.39 -12.93 -11.14
N TYR A 29 9.11 -12.90 -9.83
CA TYR A 29 9.48 -11.84 -8.89
C TYR A 29 9.92 -12.41 -7.53
N GLU A 30 10.56 -13.58 -7.51
CA GLU A 30 10.94 -14.28 -6.27
C GLU A 30 11.76 -13.39 -5.32
N ASP A 31 12.77 -12.66 -5.82
CA ASP A 31 13.58 -11.74 -5.01
C ASP A 31 12.76 -10.58 -4.43
N VAL A 32 11.72 -10.14 -5.15
CA VAL A 32 10.83 -9.06 -4.69
C VAL A 32 9.92 -9.58 -3.58
N VAL A 33 9.39 -10.79 -3.73
CA VAL A 33 8.56 -11.42 -2.71
C VAL A 33 9.37 -11.62 -1.42
N ASP A 34 10.59 -12.14 -1.52
CA ASP A 34 11.49 -12.34 -0.37
C ASP A 34 11.75 -11.03 0.38
N ALA A 35 12.07 -9.94 -0.33
CA ALA A 35 12.30 -8.64 0.27
C ALA A 35 11.06 -8.06 0.97
N LEU A 36 9.86 -8.27 0.42
CA LEU A 36 8.61 -7.82 1.01
C LEU A 36 8.17 -8.68 2.21
N SER A 37 8.61 -9.94 2.28
CA SER A 37 8.34 -10.86 3.38
C SER A 37 9.19 -10.62 4.63
N GLU A 38 10.12 -9.66 4.62
CA GLU A 38 10.94 -9.41 5.80
C GLU A 38 10.09 -8.99 7.01
N GLU A 39 10.48 -9.45 8.20
CA GLU A 39 9.75 -9.16 9.43
C GLU A 39 9.82 -7.67 9.81
N GLY A 40 8.77 -7.21 10.50
CA GLY A 40 8.69 -5.86 11.05
C GLY A 40 8.40 -4.75 10.03
N LEU A 41 8.10 -5.11 8.78
CA LEU A 41 7.67 -4.17 7.75
C LEU A 41 6.19 -3.80 7.91
N VAL A 42 5.91 -2.51 7.74
CA VAL A 42 4.55 -1.94 7.72
C VAL A 42 4.39 -1.14 6.44
N PHE A 43 3.34 -1.44 5.67
CA PHE A 43 3.06 -0.86 4.37
C PHE A 43 1.90 0.12 4.49
N ARG A 44 2.16 1.41 4.24
CA ARG A 44 1.11 2.44 4.19
C ARG A 44 0.84 2.82 2.74
N VAL A 45 -0.39 2.62 2.30
CA VAL A 45 -0.81 2.73 0.91
C VAL A 45 -1.82 3.86 0.75
N TRP A 46 -1.40 4.97 0.14
CA TRP A 46 -2.30 6.03 -0.29
C TRP A 46 -2.73 5.80 -1.72
N GLY A 47 -4.03 5.57 -1.90
CA GLY A 47 -4.61 5.27 -3.19
C GLY A 47 -6.03 5.80 -3.29
N GLY A 48 -6.55 5.86 -4.51
CA GLY A 48 -7.93 6.25 -4.75
C GLY A 48 -8.55 5.35 -5.80
N ASP A 49 -9.71 4.76 -5.48
CA ASP A 49 -10.37 3.84 -6.41
C ASP A 49 -10.88 4.53 -7.67
N TRP A 50 -10.88 5.86 -7.73
CA TRP A 50 -11.17 6.68 -8.91
C TRP A 50 -9.95 6.93 -9.80
N CYS A 51 -8.73 6.68 -9.29
CA CYS A 51 -7.48 7.01 -9.97
C CYS A 51 -7.04 5.90 -10.93
N GLY A 52 -6.72 6.29 -12.18
CA GLY A 52 -6.31 5.35 -13.22
C GLY A 52 -4.99 4.63 -12.91
N ASP A 53 -4.03 5.32 -12.32
CA ASP A 53 -2.71 4.76 -11.99
C ASP A 53 -2.80 3.84 -10.78
N CYS A 54 -3.60 4.20 -9.76
CA CYS A 54 -3.95 3.31 -8.65
C CYS A 54 -4.55 2.00 -9.16
N ARG A 55 -5.56 2.06 -10.04
CA ARG A 55 -6.18 0.87 -10.66
C ARG A 55 -5.22 0.03 -11.50
N ARG A 56 -4.13 0.62 -11.99
CA ARG A 56 -3.15 -0.06 -12.82
C ARG A 56 -2.07 -0.74 -11.99
N GLN A 57 -1.61 -0.10 -10.91
CA GLN A 57 -0.42 -0.54 -10.18
C GLN A 57 -0.74 -1.23 -8.86
N LEU A 58 -1.75 -0.78 -8.12
CA LEU A 58 -2.07 -1.34 -6.80
C LEU A 58 -2.54 -2.81 -6.84
N PRO A 59 -3.25 -3.32 -7.87
CA PRO A 59 -3.63 -4.73 -7.90
C PRO A 59 -2.42 -5.67 -7.99
N ASP A 60 -1.40 -5.29 -8.75
CA ASP A 60 -0.14 -6.06 -8.85
C ASP A 60 0.65 -5.97 -7.55
N PHE A 61 0.66 -4.80 -6.90
CA PHE A 61 1.28 -4.64 -5.60
C PHE A 61 0.57 -5.46 -4.51
N GLY A 62 -0.77 -5.45 -4.48
CA GLY A 62 -1.56 -6.28 -3.59
C GLY A 62 -1.29 -7.77 -3.80
N ALA A 63 -1.11 -8.22 -5.04
CA ALA A 63 -0.71 -9.59 -5.33
C ALA A 63 0.71 -9.93 -4.85
N ALA A 64 1.65 -8.98 -4.90
CA ALA A 64 2.99 -9.18 -4.37
C ALA A 64 2.99 -9.30 -2.84
N LEU A 65 2.19 -8.49 -2.13
CA LEU A 65 2.03 -8.59 -0.67
C LEU A 65 1.36 -9.91 -0.24
N ASP A 66 0.33 -10.35 -0.97
CA ASP A 66 -0.35 -11.64 -0.76
C ASP A 66 0.62 -12.81 -0.97
N ALA A 67 1.41 -12.78 -2.05
CA ALA A 67 2.44 -13.79 -2.31
C ALA A 67 3.57 -13.80 -1.27
N ALA A 68 3.84 -12.65 -0.65
CA ALA A 68 4.81 -12.47 0.41
C ALA A 68 4.27 -12.86 1.80
N ASP A 69 3.01 -13.32 1.89
CA ASP A 69 2.33 -13.68 3.14
C ASP A 69 2.33 -12.52 4.16
N VAL A 70 2.29 -11.27 3.67
CA VAL A 70 2.25 -10.08 4.53
C VAL A 70 0.92 -10.05 5.28
N PRO A 71 0.91 -9.98 6.62
CA PRO A 71 -0.34 -9.92 7.40
C PRO A 71 -1.15 -8.67 7.04
N ASP A 72 -2.48 -8.80 6.97
CA ASP A 72 -3.38 -7.67 6.70
C ASP A 72 -3.18 -6.50 7.69
N ASP A 73 -2.88 -6.80 8.96
CA ASP A 73 -2.59 -5.78 9.99
C ASP A 73 -1.29 -4.99 9.75
N CYS A 74 -0.41 -5.47 8.86
CA CYS A 74 0.80 -4.77 8.42
C CYS A 74 0.55 -3.90 7.18
N VAL A 75 -0.66 -3.94 6.58
CA VAL A 75 -1.01 -3.16 5.39
C VAL A 75 -2.09 -2.13 5.74
N HIS A 76 -1.70 -0.87 5.84
CA HIS A 76 -2.60 0.24 6.12
C HIS A 76 -3.02 0.92 4.82
N HIS A 77 -4.32 0.97 4.59
CA HIS A 77 -4.90 1.63 3.44
C HIS A 77 -5.34 3.04 3.83
N HIS A 78 -5.00 4.01 3.00
CA HIS A 78 -5.35 5.41 3.18
C HIS A 78 -6.11 5.88 1.93
N PRO A 79 -7.46 5.80 1.94
CA PRO A 79 -8.27 6.25 0.82
C PRO A 79 -8.12 7.76 0.58
N VAL A 80 -7.71 8.13 -0.63
CA VAL A 80 -7.48 9.51 -1.03
C VAL A 80 -8.58 9.98 -1.96
N GLU A 81 -9.16 11.13 -1.62
CA GLU A 81 -10.09 11.89 -2.45
C GLU A 81 -9.36 12.98 -3.23
N LYS A 82 -10.02 13.53 -4.24
CA LYS A 82 -9.51 14.67 -5.02
C LYS A 82 -10.47 15.83 -4.89
N ASP A 83 -9.98 16.94 -4.35
CA ASP A 83 -10.74 18.18 -4.25
C ASP A 83 -10.94 18.84 -5.62
N ASP A 84 -11.83 19.84 -5.67
CA ASP A 84 -12.10 20.65 -6.86
C ASP A 84 -10.84 21.40 -7.38
N ASP A 85 -9.91 21.76 -6.49
CA ASP A 85 -8.63 22.41 -6.86
C ASP A 85 -7.59 21.39 -7.35
N GLY A 86 -7.90 20.09 -7.28
CA GLY A 86 -7.01 18.99 -7.68
C GLY A 86 -6.08 18.48 -6.59
N SER A 87 -6.12 19.08 -5.38
CA SER A 87 -5.42 18.59 -4.19
C SER A 87 -5.91 17.20 -3.78
N LYS A 88 -5.03 16.49 -3.07
CA LYS A 88 -5.32 15.19 -2.45
C LYS A 88 -5.75 15.45 -1.02
N ALA A 89 -6.87 14.83 -0.61
CA ALA A 89 -7.35 14.88 0.76
C ALA A 89 -7.65 13.46 1.25
N GLY A 90 -7.46 13.23 2.55
CA GLY A 90 -7.66 11.91 3.14
C GLY A 90 -6.85 11.71 4.41
N PRO A 91 -6.96 10.53 5.04
CA PRO A 91 -6.20 10.18 6.22
C PRO A 91 -4.69 10.27 5.95
N GLU A 92 -3.99 10.95 6.85
CA GLU A 92 -2.52 11.06 6.89
C GLU A 92 -1.86 11.70 5.64
N VAL A 93 -2.65 12.23 4.68
CA VAL A 93 -2.13 12.88 3.47
C VAL A 93 -1.24 14.08 3.81
N GLU A 94 -1.70 14.99 4.67
CA GLU A 94 -0.90 16.16 5.07
C GLU A 94 0.32 15.75 5.92
N ALA A 95 0.15 14.77 6.82
CA ALA A 95 1.21 14.30 7.71
C ALA A 95 2.40 13.67 6.94
N TYR A 96 2.10 12.93 5.87
CA TYR A 96 3.11 12.27 5.03
C TYR A 96 3.46 13.06 3.76
N GLY A 97 2.88 14.25 3.57
CA GLY A 97 3.11 15.09 2.38
C GLY A 97 2.72 14.38 1.07
N ILE A 98 1.53 13.78 1.03
CA ILE A 98 1.03 13.04 -0.12
C ILE A 98 0.45 13.99 -1.17
N GLU A 99 1.23 14.30 -2.20
CA GLU A 99 0.78 15.14 -3.33
C GLU A 99 0.32 14.31 -4.53
N ARG A 100 0.81 13.05 -4.65
CA ARG A 100 0.53 12.15 -5.78
C ARG A 100 0.13 10.76 -5.29
N ILE A 101 -0.68 10.06 -6.09
CA ILE A 101 -1.12 8.70 -5.81
C ILE A 101 -1.03 7.84 -7.08
N PRO A 102 -0.72 6.54 -6.98
CA PRO A 102 -0.50 5.79 -5.74
C PRO A 102 0.80 6.20 -5.03
N THR A 103 0.79 6.30 -3.70
CA THR A 103 2.01 6.44 -2.90
C THR A 103 2.05 5.30 -1.91
N VAL A 104 3.21 4.65 -1.77
CA VAL A 104 3.42 3.61 -0.76
C VAL A 104 4.65 3.97 0.07
N VAL A 105 4.49 3.94 1.39
CA VAL A 105 5.59 4.10 2.33
C VAL A 105 5.75 2.79 3.09
N VAL A 106 6.98 2.29 3.15
CA VAL A 106 7.34 1.13 3.95
C VAL A 106 8.05 1.64 5.20
N GLU A 107 7.58 1.21 6.35
CA GLU A 107 8.14 1.54 7.65
C GLU A 107 8.70 0.28 8.32
N ARG A 108 9.80 0.44 9.06
CA ARG A 108 10.36 -0.56 9.97
C ARG A 108 10.68 0.14 11.28
N ASP A 109 10.22 -0.41 12.41
CA ASP A 109 10.37 0.19 13.74
C ASP A 109 9.86 1.65 13.84
N GLY A 110 8.87 2.00 13.02
CA GLY A 110 8.30 3.35 12.95
C GLY A 110 9.11 4.36 12.14
N GLU A 111 10.17 3.94 11.46
CA GLU A 111 10.97 4.76 10.54
C GLU A 111 10.70 4.36 9.09
N ALA A 112 10.51 5.34 8.20
CA ALA A 112 10.32 5.09 6.78
C ALA A 112 11.62 4.61 6.13
N VAL A 113 11.62 3.38 5.62
CA VAL A 113 12.78 2.73 4.98
C VAL A 113 12.72 2.77 3.46
N ALA A 114 11.52 2.84 2.87
CA ALA A 114 11.33 3.00 1.43
C ALA A 114 10.05 3.80 1.13
N ARG A 115 10.03 4.53 0.01
CA ARG A 115 8.85 5.29 -0.44
C ARG A 115 8.74 5.34 -1.96
N PHE A 116 7.62 4.85 -2.49
CA PHE A 116 7.24 4.93 -3.89
C PHE A 116 6.23 6.07 -4.12
N VAL A 117 6.37 6.86 -5.21
CA VAL A 117 5.44 7.94 -5.55
C VAL A 117 5.02 7.89 -7.02
N GLU A 118 3.73 7.62 -7.27
CA GLU A 118 3.01 7.60 -8.56
C GLU A 118 3.60 6.69 -9.63
N ASP A 119 4.74 7.06 -10.20
CA ASP A 119 5.44 6.30 -11.23
C ASP A 119 6.95 6.54 -11.13
N GLU A 120 7.64 5.60 -10.49
CA GLU A 120 9.11 5.60 -10.39
C GLU A 120 9.77 4.82 -11.55
N GLY A 121 9.07 4.66 -12.68
CA GLY A 121 9.57 3.96 -13.88
C GLY A 121 9.64 2.43 -13.79
N VAL A 122 9.34 1.84 -12.62
CA VAL A 122 9.23 0.40 -12.39
C VAL A 122 7.99 0.10 -11.51
N PRO A 123 7.51 -1.17 -11.46
CA PRO A 123 6.39 -1.54 -10.60
C PRO A 123 6.66 -1.26 -9.12
N ILE A 124 5.61 -0.94 -8.36
CA ILE A 124 5.67 -0.58 -6.93
C ILE A 124 6.47 -1.62 -6.12
N ALA A 125 6.11 -2.90 -6.25
CA ALA A 125 6.76 -3.99 -5.52
C ALA A 125 8.28 -4.05 -5.81
N VAL A 126 8.66 -3.90 -7.07
CA VAL A 126 10.07 -3.92 -7.51
C VAL A 126 10.84 -2.73 -6.93
N TYR A 127 10.26 -1.53 -6.99
CA TYR A 127 10.88 -0.33 -6.44
C TYR A 127 11.13 -0.44 -4.94
N LEU A 128 10.12 -0.90 -4.20
CA LEU A 128 10.21 -1.02 -2.75
C LEU A 128 11.21 -2.11 -2.34
N ALA A 129 11.23 -3.25 -3.02
CA ALA A 129 12.20 -4.32 -2.77
C ALA A 129 13.65 -3.87 -3.00
N ASP A 130 13.92 -3.10 -4.05
CA ASP A 130 15.24 -2.51 -4.29
C ASP A 130 15.66 -1.58 -3.13
N GLY A 131 14.75 -0.74 -2.64
CA GLY A 131 14.99 0.14 -1.50
C GLY A 131 15.21 -0.59 -0.16
N LEU A 132 14.65 -1.79 0.00
CA LEU A 132 14.82 -2.63 1.19
C LEU A 132 16.14 -3.42 1.19
N SER A 133 16.75 -3.60 0.02
CA SER A 133 17.95 -4.44 -0.16
C SER A 133 19.28 -3.72 0.07
N GLY A 134 19.26 -2.42 0.44
CA GLY A 134 20.44 -1.55 0.61
C GLY A 134 20.88 -1.37 2.06
#